data_AF-A0A940VL69-F1
#
_entry.id   AF-A0A940VL69-F1
#
_cell.length_a   1.000
_cell.length_b   1.000
_cell.length_c   1.000
_cell.angle_alpha   90.00
_cell.angle_beta   90.00
_cell.angle_gamma   90.00
#
_symmetry.space_group_name_H-M   'P 1'
#
loop_
_entity.id
_entity.type
_entity.pdbx_description
1 polymer ?
#
loop_
_entity_poly.entity_id
_entity_poly.type
_entity_poly.pdbx_seq_one_letter_code
_entity_poly.pdbx_strand_id
1 'polypeptide(L)' 'MEIDDRKCVACANCVPVCPMGAIYIDPAVNRATVNLDECV' A
#
# COMPACT_ATOMS: atom_id res chain seq x y z
N MET A 1 8.42 5.49 -0.58
CA MET A 1 8.16 4.38 0.37
C MET A 1 7.98 3.14 -0.47
N GLU A 2 8.68 2.04 -0.14
CA GLU A 2 8.56 0.76 -0.86
C GLU A 2 7.95 -0.29 0.07
N ILE A 3 7.01 -1.08 -0.42
CA ILE A 3 6.40 -2.20 0.31
C ILE A 3 6.97 -3.50 -0.28
N ASP A 4 7.65 -4.29 0.55
CA ASP A 4 8.09 -5.64 0.17
C ASP A 4 6.86 -6.57 0.11
N ASP A 5 6.45 -6.89 -1.10
CA ASP A 5 5.30 -7.73 -1.43
C ASP A 5 5.41 -9.14 -0.83
N ARG A 6 6.63 -9.67 -0.67
CA ARG A 6 6.88 -10.98 -0.06
C ARG A 6 6.69 -10.96 1.46
N LYS A 7 6.81 -9.80 2.09
CA LYS A 7 6.61 -9.61 3.54
C LYS A 7 5.24 -9.03 3.89
N CYS A 8 4.48 -8.58 2.89
CA CYS A 8 3.17 -7.98 3.10
C CYS A 8 2.19 -9.03 3.65
N VAL A 9 1.62 -8.75 4.82
CA VAL A 9 0.61 -9.58 5.50
C VAL A 9 -0.76 -8.91 5.55
N ALA A 10 -1.00 -7.91 4.70
CA ALA A 10 -2.26 -7.16 4.62
C ALA A 10 -2.72 -6.50 5.94
N CYS A 11 -1.78 -6.09 6.81
CA CYS A 11 -2.13 -5.44 8.09
C CYS A 11 -2.69 -4.02 7.96
N ALA A 12 -2.64 -3.43 6.76
CA ALA A 12 -3.11 -2.09 6.43
C ALA A 12 -2.48 -0.91 7.21
N ASN A 13 -1.46 -1.13 8.06
CA ASN A 13 -0.81 -0.07 8.83
C ASN A 13 -0.16 1.03 7.96
N CYS A 14 0.21 0.71 6.72
CA CYS A 14 0.78 1.68 5.78
C CYS A 14 -0.27 2.62 5.17
N VAL A 15 -1.54 2.21 5.10
CA VAL A 15 -2.62 2.98 4.49
C VAL A 15 -2.82 4.34 5.16
N PRO A 16 -3.04 4.44 6.50
CA PRO A 16 -3.24 5.74 7.16
C PRO A 16 -1.95 6.56 7.29
N VAL A 17 -0.79 5.92 7.16
CA VAL A 17 0.51 6.60 7.25
C VAL A 17 0.86 7.33 5.94
N CYS A 18 0.33 6.87 4.81
CA CYS A 18 0.54 7.55 3.54
C CYS A 18 -0.27 8.86 3.52
N PRO A 19 0.38 10.04 3.60
CA PRO A 19 -0.34 11.31 3.59
C PRO A 19 -1.04 11.57 2.26
N MET A 20 -0.53 10.95 1.19
CA MET A 20 -1.03 11.09 -0.17
C MET A 20 -2.25 10.21 -0.46
N GLY A 21 -2.56 9.24 0.41
CA GLY A 21 -3.61 8.26 0.12
C GLY A 21 -3.27 7.29 -1.01
N ALA A 22 -2.01 7.29 -1.49
CA ALA A 22 -1.55 6.48 -2.62
C ALA A 22 -1.44 4.97 -2.31
N ILE A 23 -1.67 4.53 -1.07
CA ILE A 23 -1.52 3.13 -0.65
C ILE A 23 -2.90 2.55 -0.32
N TYR A 24 -3.25 1.42 -0.94
CA TYR A 24 -4.51 0.71 -0.70
C TYR A 24 -4.28 -0.80 -0.62
N ILE A 25 -5.21 -1.53 -0.01
CA ILE A 25 -5.20 -3.00 -0.01
C ILE A 25 -5.95 -3.50 -1.24
N ASP A 26 -5.25 -4.21 -2.10
CA ASP A 26 -5.83 -4.86 -3.26
C ASP A 26 -6.51 -6.18 -2.85
N PRO A 27 -7.84 -6.31 -3.01
CA PRO A 27 -8.58 -7.50 -2.63
C PRO A 27 -8.30 -8.72 -3.52
N ALA A 28 -7.77 -8.54 -4.74
CA ALA A 28 -7.46 -9.64 -5.64
C ALA A 28 -6.21 -10.41 -5.22
N VAL A 29 -5.21 -9.71 -4.67
CA VAL A 29 -3.95 -10.30 -4.21
C VAL A 29 -3.80 -10.31 -2.69
N ASN A 30 -4.73 -9.68 -1.97
CA ASN A 30 -4.72 -9.49 -0.52
C ASN A 30 -3.39 -8.91 -0.02
N ARG A 31 -2.93 -7.84 -0.67
CA ARG A 31 -1.66 -7.14 -0.37
C ARG A 31 -1.83 -5.63 -0.58
N ALA A 32 -0.90 -4.86 -0.01
CA ALA A 32 -0.85 -3.43 -0.25
C ALA A 32 -0.23 -3.12 -1.62
N THR A 33 -0.90 -2.24 -2.37
CA THR A 33 -0.47 -1.71 -3.67
C THR A 33 -0.28 -0.21 -3.56
N VAL A 34 0.71 0.32 -4.29
CA VAL A 34 1.07 1.75 -4.28
C VAL A 34 0.76 2.35 -5.65
N ASN A 35 -0.07 3.39 -5.68
CA ASN A 35 -0.32 4.20 -6.86
C ASN A 35 0.76 5.31 -6.95
N LEU A 36 1.73 5.12 -7.83
CA LEU A 36 2.82 6.09 -7.98
C LEU A 36 2.37 7.41 -8.62
N ASP A 37 1.24 7.44 -9.33
CA ASP A 37 0.71 8.66 -9.94
C ASP A 37 0.15 9.64 -8.90
N GLU A 38 -0.21 9.13 -7.71
CA GLU A 38 -0.71 9.93 -6.58
C GLU A 38 0.41 10.32 -5.59
N CYS A 39 1.64 9.87 -5.84
CA CYS A 39 2.80 10.21 -5.03
C CYS A 39 3.40 11.55 -5.48
N VAL A 40 2.92 12.68 -4.93
CA VAL A 40 3.49 14.03 -5.15
C VAL A 40 4.35 14.52 -4.00
#